data_AF-A0AAD9TIG5-F1
#
_entry.id   AF-A0AAD9TIG5-F1
#
_cell.length_a   1.000
_cell.length_b   1.000
_cell.length_c   1.000
_cell.angle_alpha   90.00
_cell.angle_beta   90.00
_cell.angle_gamma   90.00
#
_symmetry.space_group_name_H-M   'P 1'
#
loop_
_entity.id
_entity.type
_entity.pdbx_description
1 polymer ?
#
loop_
_entity_poly.entity_id
_entity_poly.type
_entity_poly.pdbx_seq_one_letter_code
_entity_poly.pdbx_strand_id
1 'polypeptide(L)'
;MYGSLQNRPVQGLLCHKAKVTSVAVESYKSYKVWFTAGVKKSKAKDAYLMPQDVYLMPQDVLEFKNFEFKDIEYFPVSISVFSKYGFISGYFVIALKVLRNCTNMYSRHSSWRNKAFGVIFGLELLPLLLHNNEEYECVDIYKQPAFNNILLKNHQIQMNPSFMPRVIKRSSELLFSSKIPSEGCPMGMVPIQKIQVDNLTDLNSISKLHLGNIQPLSTAAPGRHFAALYIRGHIFHGAQAGISLYNPPVKMNQVSMSQIWIENGPLAELNSIQVGWAVHPRIYGDQRTRATAYWTADGSKKTGCYNVLCPGFVQVHPQYHLGQAYGAISVIGGNQYITQPLVFLDKKSGNWWLAFDNGIKVGYWPKELFTHLKEGATYLQYGGWTFNSPDGVSPPMGNGRFPDGYFRNSSFFSQLKMMNTSDVLVDIDDKRSGKVVDSPSCYNEHYWEYQGSVMGKCMTFGGPGGKCGI
;
A
#
# COMPACT_ATOMS: atom_id res chain seq x y z
N MET A 1 -52.40 -49.07 50.63
CA MET A 1 -51.51 -48.10 49.97
C MET A 1 -51.46 -48.44 48.49
N TYR A 2 -52.21 -47.74 47.65
CA TYR A 2 -51.95 -47.57 46.22
C TYR A 2 -52.80 -46.39 45.75
N GLY A 3 -52.18 -45.46 45.03
CA GLY A 3 -52.82 -44.28 44.47
C GLY A 3 -51.84 -43.52 43.59
N SER A 4 -51.79 -43.92 42.32
CA SER A 4 -51.06 -43.30 41.22
C SER A 4 -51.26 -41.78 41.14
N LEU A 5 -50.20 -41.00 41.27
CA LEU A 5 -50.23 -39.54 41.07
C LEU A 5 -49.87 -39.18 39.63
N GLN A 6 -50.88 -38.58 38.99
CA GLN A 6 -50.99 -37.99 37.66
C GLN A 6 -49.75 -37.22 37.17
N ASN A 7 -49.44 -37.41 35.88
CA ASN A 7 -48.65 -36.51 35.05
C ASN A 7 -49.19 -35.06 35.16
N ARG A 8 -48.40 -34.16 35.74
CA ARG A 8 -48.62 -32.70 35.60
C ARG A 8 -47.91 -32.21 34.33
N PRO A 9 -48.55 -31.40 33.48
CA PRO A 9 -47.92 -30.86 32.27
C PRO A 9 -46.85 -29.81 32.61
N VAL A 10 -45.74 -29.85 31.87
CA VAL A 10 -44.63 -28.88 31.90
C VAL A 10 -45.18 -27.47 31.60
N GLN A 11 -44.96 -26.52 32.51
CA GLN A 11 -45.27 -25.10 32.30
C GLN A 11 -44.26 -24.52 31.27
N GLY A 12 -44.75 -23.98 30.16
CA GLY A 12 -43.90 -23.32 29.16
C GLY A 12 -44.36 -21.90 28.85
N LEU A 13 -43.39 -21.00 28.64
CA LEU A 13 -43.61 -19.65 28.13
C LEU A 13 -43.88 -19.69 26.62
N LEU A 14 -44.92 -18.99 26.16
CA LEU A 14 -45.17 -18.78 24.74
C LEU A 14 -44.49 -17.48 24.30
N CYS A 15 -43.44 -17.59 23.48
CA CYS A 15 -42.72 -16.44 22.94
C CYS A 15 -43.06 -16.22 21.46
N HIS A 16 -43.29 -14.97 21.06
CA HIS A 16 -43.52 -14.59 19.66
C HIS A 16 -42.30 -13.88 19.07
N LYS A 17 -42.00 -14.17 17.80
CA LYS A 17 -41.03 -13.39 17.01
C LYS A 17 -41.68 -12.07 16.58
N ALA A 18 -41.00 -10.97 16.85
CA ALA A 18 -41.34 -9.66 16.31
C ALA A 18 -40.41 -9.36 15.13
N LYS A 19 -40.94 -8.90 13.99
CA LYS A 19 -40.13 -8.52 12.83
C LYS A 19 -40.18 -7.01 12.66
N VAL A 20 -39.02 -6.37 12.57
CA VAL A 20 -38.91 -4.95 12.23
C VAL A 20 -39.19 -4.82 10.73
N THR A 21 -40.18 -4.01 10.35
CA THR A 21 -40.62 -3.85 8.96
C THR A 21 -40.20 -2.54 8.34
N SER A 22 -39.87 -1.54 9.15
CA SER A 22 -39.40 -0.24 8.69
C SER A 22 -38.65 0.49 9.81
N VAL A 23 -37.70 1.35 9.44
CA VAL A 23 -37.00 2.26 10.36
C VAL A 23 -37.02 3.64 9.70
N ALA A 24 -37.53 4.65 10.41
CA ALA A 24 -37.59 6.03 9.94
C ALA A 24 -36.84 6.94 10.92
N VAL A 25 -36.08 7.91 10.40
CA VAL A 25 -35.42 8.95 11.22
C VAL A 25 -36.47 9.99 11.60
N GLU A 26 -36.65 10.28 12.89
CA GLU A 26 -37.57 11.32 13.36
C GLU A 26 -36.87 12.67 13.54
N SER A 27 -35.66 12.68 14.10
CA SER A 27 -34.90 13.91 14.30
C SER A 27 -33.42 13.62 14.55
N TYR A 28 -32.57 14.62 14.33
CA TYR A 28 -31.15 14.57 14.69
C TYR A 28 -30.75 15.90 15.35
N LYS A 29 -29.89 15.83 16.38
CA LYS A 29 -29.31 17.02 17.00
C LYS A 29 -27.87 16.72 17.42
N SER A 30 -26.93 17.47 16.84
CA SER A 30 -25.48 17.35 17.04
C SER A 30 -24.99 15.93 16.73
N TYR A 31 -24.88 15.08 17.76
CA TYR A 31 -24.31 13.73 17.74
C TYR A 31 -25.34 12.67 18.16
N LYS A 32 -26.63 12.99 18.14
CA LYS A 32 -27.71 12.03 18.43
C LYS A 32 -28.71 11.99 17.30
N VAL A 33 -29.09 10.78 16.89
CA VAL A 33 -30.14 10.54 15.88
C VAL A 33 -31.23 9.68 16.52
N TRP A 34 -32.48 10.13 16.38
CA TRP A 34 -33.66 9.45 16.89
C TRP A 34 -34.38 8.77 15.73
N PHE A 35 -34.78 7.52 15.94
CA PHE A 35 -35.45 6.71 14.93
C PHE A 35 -36.68 6.03 15.52
N THR A 36 -37.66 5.78 14.67
CA THR A 36 -38.85 5.01 14.98
C THR A 36 -38.89 3.77 14.10
N ALA A 37 -39.05 2.62 14.74
CA ALA A 37 -39.12 1.34 14.07
C ALA A 37 -40.57 0.83 14.02
N GLY A 38 -41.08 0.53 12.83
CA GLY A 38 -42.34 -0.19 12.66
C GLY A 38 -42.12 -1.67 12.90
N VAL A 39 -42.91 -2.29 13.78
CA VAL A 39 -42.78 -3.72 14.13
C VAL A 39 -44.09 -4.46 13.85
N LYS A 40 -44.03 -5.59 13.13
CA LYS A 40 -45.17 -6.52 12.98
C LYS A 40 -44.94 -7.78 13.82
N LYS A 41 -45.98 -8.24 14.53
CA LYS A 41 -46.00 -9.58 15.15
C LYS A 41 -45.97 -10.65 14.05
N SER A 42 -45.16 -11.69 14.22
CA SER A 42 -45.23 -12.87 13.34
C SER A 42 -46.57 -13.60 13.52
N LYS A 43 -47.06 -14.24 12.46
CA LYS A 43 -48.29 -15.05 12.51
C LYS A 43 -48.05 -16.27 13.43
N ALA A 44 -49.13 -16.74 14.10
CA ALA A 44 -49.11 -17.71 15.19
C ALA A 44 -48.47 -19.10 14.92
N LYS A 45 -47.95 -19.37 13.72
CA LYS A 45 -47.31 -20.65 13.38
C LYS A 45 -45.88 -20.82 13.92
N ASP A 46 -45.25 -19.76 14.43
CA ASP A 46 -43.86 -19.78 14.91
C ASP A 46 -43.71 -19.70 16.46
N ALA A 47 -44.74 -20.11 17.22
CA ALA A 47 -44.68 -20.12 18.68
C ALA A 47 -44.01 -21.42 19.18
N TYR A 48 -43.05 -21.30 20.10
CA TYR A 48 -42.35 -22.43 20.72
C TYR A 48 -42.32 -22.29 22.26
N LEU A 49 -42.26 -23.42 22.97
CA LEU A 49 -42.21 -23.49 24.43
C LEU A 49 -40.75 -23.60 24.91
N MET A 50 -40.37 -22.86 25.95
CA MET A 50 -39.05 -23.01 26.62
C MET A 50 -39.21 -23.63 28.01
N PRO A 51 -38.38 -24.63 28.41
CA PRO A 51 -38.32 -25.14 29.78
C PRO A 51 -37.58 -24.19 30.73
N GLN A 52 -38.05 -24.10 31.99
CA GLN A 52 -37.39 -23.33 33.05
C GLN A 52 -36.38 -24.20 33.82
N ASP A 53 -35.12 -24.22 33.40
CA ASP A 53 -34.01 -24.69 34.24
C ASP A 53 -32.85 -23.69 34.18
N VAL A 54 -32.99 -22.54 34.86
CA VAL A 54 -31.85 -21.72 35.29
C VAL A 54 -32.19 -21.08 36.64
N TYR A 55 -31.32 -21.32 37.61
CA TYR A 55 -31.40 -20.94 39.02
C TYR A 55 -31.50 -19.42 39.24
N LEU A 56 -32.29 -19.06 40.26
CA LEU A 56 -32.43 -17.72 40.85
C LEU A 56 -31.09 -17.21 41.41
N MET A 57 -30.65 -16.03 40.96
CA MET A 57 -29.77 -15.13 41.74
C MET A 57 -30.21 -13.66 41.56
N PRO A 58 -29.89 -12.78 42.53
CA PRO A 58 -30.61 -11.53 42.82
C PRO A 58 -30.37 -10.39 41.80
N GLN A 59 -31.19 -9.35 41.94
CA GLN A 59 -31.59 -8.40 40.90
C GLN A 59 -30.58 -7.32 40.46
N ASP A 60 -29.30 -7.38 40.82
CA ASP A 60 -28.35 -6.32 40.48
C ASP A 60 -27.03 -6.90 39.96
N VAL A 61 -26.56 -6.37 38.82
CA VAL A 61 -25.34 -6.73 38.05
C VAL A 61 -25.49 -7.92 37.09
N LEU A 62 -25.78 -7.63 35.81
CA LEU A 62 -25.63 -8.56 34.69
C LEU A 62 -24.42 -8.13 33.83
N GLU A 63 -23.24 -8.65 34.17
CA GLU A 63 -22.12 -8.76 33.23
C GLU A 63 -22.49 -9.75 32.12
N PHE A 64 -22.50 -9.30 30.86
CA PHE A 64 -22.75 -10.18 29.72
C PHE A 64 -21.49 -11.01 29.40
N LYS A 65 -21.35 -12.18 30.04
CA LYS A 65 -20.45 -13.24 29.56
C LYS A 65 -21.20 -14.18 28.61
N ASN A 66 -20.65 -14.28 27.40
CA ASN A 66 -20.79 -15.35 26.39
C ASN A 66 -22.17 -16.01 26.23
N PHE A 67 -22.99 -15.47 25.30
CA PHE A 67 -24.03 -16.23 24.63
C PHE A 67 -23.76 -16.22 23.12
N GLU A 68 -23.76 -17.39 22.47
CA GLU A 68 -23.72 -17.50 21.01
C GLU A 68 -24.95 -16.83 20.40
N PHE A 69 -24.71 -15.79 19.61
CA PHE A 69 -25.72 -14.88 19.06
C PHE A 69 -26.28 -15.43 17.74
N LYS A 70 -27.60 -15.61 17.63
CA LYS A 70 -28.20 -16.19 16.41
C LYS A 70 -29.18 -15.32 15.59
N ASP A 71 -29.55 -14.12 16.00
CA ASP A 71 -30.45 -13.28 15.18
C ASP A 71 -30.13 -11.77 15.32
N ILE A 72 -29.29 -11.22 14.42
CA ILE A 72 -29.05 -9.78 14.24
C ILE A 72 -29.60 -9.40 12.85
N GLU A 73 -30.54 -8.45 12.78
CA GLU A 73 -31.01 -7.89 11.49
C GLU A 73 -30.29 -6.56 11.22
N TYR A 74 -29.73 -6.44 10.01
CA TYR A 74 -29.00 -5.27 9.53
C TYR A 74 -29.88 -4.45 8.60
N PHE A 75 -30.02 -3.15 8.86
CA PHE A 75 -30.82 -2.24 8.03
C PHE A 75 -29.94 -1.15 7.41
N PRO A 76 -29.91 -0.99 6.08
CA PRO A 76 -29.26 0.14 5.44
C PRO A 76 -30.12 1.39 5.62
N VAL A 77 -29.51 2.47 6.12
CA VAL A 77 -30.14 3.79 6.28
C VAL A 77 -29.27 4.82 5.58
N SER A 78 -29.87 5.58 4.67
CA SER A 78 -29.24 6.76 4.06
C SER A 78 -29.57 7.98 4.92
N ILE A 79 -28.53 8.68 5.39
CA ILE A 79 -28.70 9.91 6.16
C ILE A 79 -28.00 11.04 5.41
N SER A 80 -28.77 12.07 5.07
CA SER A 80 -28.27 13.31 4.49
C SER A 80 -28.32 14.41 5.56
N VAL A 81 -27.17 14.97 5.90
CA VAL A 81 -27.05 16.05 6.89
C VAL A 81 -26.56 17.31 6.19
N PHE A 82 -27.30 18.40 6.37
CA PHE A 82 -26.84 19.73 5.98
C PHE A 82 -26.00 20.32 7.10
N SER A 83 -24.72 20.59 6.83
CA SER A 83 -23.85 21.34 7.74
C SER A 83 -23.54 22.73 7.18
N LYS A 84 -23.06 23.63 8.04
CA LYS A 84 -22.59 24.97 7.67
C LYS A 84 -21.39 24.94 6.69
N TYR A 85 -20.73 23.79 6.53
CA TYR A 85 -19.57 23.56 5.67
C TYR A 85 -19.88 22.73 4.40
N GLY A 86 -21.16 22.44 4.14
CA GLY A 86 -21.60 21.71 2.94
C GLY A 86 -22.46 20.47 3.24
N PHE A 87 -22.94 19.87 2.14
CA PHE A 87 -23.83 18.69 2.12
C PHE A 87 -23.03 17.40 2.36
N ILE A 88 -23.38 16.65 3.41
CA ILE A 88 -22.77 15.34 3.70
C ILE A 88 -23.86 14.27 3.59
N SER A 89 -23.65 13.30 2.70
CA SER A 89 -24.51 12.14 2.50
C SER A 89 -23.72 10.87 2.78
N GLY A 90 -24.17 10.05 3.74
CA GLY A 90 -23.54 8.78 4.10
C GLY A 90 -24.53 7.62 4.13
N TYR A 91 -24.06 6.44 3.74
CA TYR A 91 -24.77 5.18 3.94
C TYR A 91 -24.33 4.55 5.25
N PHE A 92 -25.28 4.28 6.14
CA PHE A 92 -25.04 3.63 7.43
C PHE A 92 -25.76 2.29 7.47
N VAL A 93 -25.17 1.28 8.10
CA VAL A 93 -25.84 0.01 8.41
C VAL A 93 -26.08 -0.02 9.91
N ILE A 94 -27.35 -0.02 10.31
CA ILE A 94 -27.75 -0.09 11.72
C ILE A 94 -28.09 -1.55 12.04
N ALA A 95 -27.43 -2.12 13.04
CA ALA A 95 -27.77 -3.42 13.59
C ALA A 95 -28.81 -3.23 14.71
N LEU A 96 -30.02 -3.76 14.54
CA LEU A 96 -31.07 -3.73 15.56
C LEU A 96 -31.19 -5.10 16.23
N LYS A 97 -31.07 -5.13 17.56
CA LYS A 97 -31.30 -6.33 18.37
C LYS A 97 -32.77 -6.39 18.78
N VAL A 98 -33.51 -7.35 18.24
CA VAL A 98 -34.93 -7.55 18.61
C VAL A 98 -35.02 -8.35 19.91
N LEU A 99 -35.55 -7.74 20.98
CA LEU A 99 -35.83 -8.45 22.23
C LEU A 99 -37.13 -9.28 22.10
N ARG A 100 -37.07 -10.53 22.56
CA ARG A 100 -38.20 -11.48 22.52
C ARG A 100 -39.27 -11.07 23.54
N ASN A 101 -40.54 -11.12 23.14
CA ASN A 101 -41.67 -10.87 24.03
C ASN A 101 -42.31 -12.21 24.43
N CYS A 102 -42.26 -12.56 25.72
CA CYS A 102 -42.76 -13.83 26.24
C CYS A 102 -43.83 -13.59 27.31
N THR A 103 -44.96 -14.28 27.22
CA THR A 103 -46.07 -14.17 28.17
C THR A 103 -46.37 -15.52 28.84
N ASN A 104 -46.70 -15.49 30.14
CA ASN A 104 -47.14 -16.67 30.89
C ASN A 104 -48.56 -17.09 30.49
N MET A 105 -48.76 -18.36 30.14
CA MET A 105 -50.10 -18.94 29.94
C MET A 105 -50.76 -19.18 31.30
N TYR A 106 -51.35 -18.14 31.91
CA TYR A 106 -52.56 -18.18 32.75
C TYR A 106 -52.83 -16.77 33.30
N SER A 107 -53.57 -15.95 32.55
CA SER A 107 -54.51 -15.00 33.15
C SER A 107 -55.68 -14.77 32.20
N ARG A 108 -56.86 -15.22 32.64
CA ARG A 108 -58.16 -14.86 32.04
C ARG A 108 -58.51 -13.46 32.57
N HIS A 109 -58.97 -12.61 31.65
CA HIS A 109 -59.61 -11.30 31.90
C HIS A 109 -58.78 -10.22 32.61
N SER A 110 -58.24 -9.27 31.84
CA SER A 110 -58.47 -7.83 32.04
C SER A 110 -57.88 -7.04 30.87
N SER A 111 -58.54 -5.95 30.49
CA SER A 111 -58.19 -5.13 29.33
C SER A 111 -56.81 -4.46 29.50
N TRP A 112 -55.91 -4.65 28.53
CA TRP A 112 -54.68 -3.85 28.46
C TRP A 112 -54.58 -3.15 27.11
N ARG A 113 -54.81 -1.84 27.17
CA ARG A 113 -54.56 -0.86 26.10
C ARG A 113 -53.12 -1.00 25.61
N ASN A 114 -52.93 -0.85 24.30
CA ASN A 114 -51.64 -0.69 23.64
C ASN A 114 -50.75 0.30 24.39
N LYS A 115 -49.81 -0.20 25.21
CA LYS A 115 -48.63 0.56 25.63
C LYS A 115 -47.44 -0.07 24.94
N ALA A 116 -47.04 0.54 23.82
CA ALA A 116 -45.74 0.29 23.24
C ALA A 116 -44.70 0.71 24.29
N PHE A 117 -43.98 -0.26 24.85
CA PHE A 117 -42.77 0.03 25.61
C PHE A 117 -41.75 0.56 24.62
N GLY A 118 -41.59 1.89 24.58
CA GLY A 118 -40.50 2.55 23.86
C GLY A 118 -39.19 2.19 24.53
N VAL A 119 -38.41 1.31 23.91
CA VAL A 119 -37.02 1.07 24.31
C VAL A 119 -36.20 2.20 23.70
N ILE A 120 -35.79 3.16 24.53
CA ILE A 120 -34.85 4.21 24.14
C ILE A 120 -33.47 3.55 24.06
N PHE A 121 -32.98 3.30 22.85
CA PHE A 121 -31.58 2.96 22.64
C PHE A 121 -30.76 4.25 22.75
N GLY A 122 -30.13 4.46 23.91
CA GLY A 122 -29.06 5.44 24.04
C GLY A 122 -27.82 4.89 23.34
N LEU A 123 -27.56 5.33 22.11
CA LEU A 123 -26.24 5.14 21.51
C LEU A 123 -25.30 6.21 22.10
N GLU A 124 -24.37 5.80 22.96
CA GLU A 124 -23.15 6.57 23.15
C GLU A 124 -22.37 6.47 21.84
N LEU A 125 -22.33 7.56 21.08
CA LEU A 125 -21.32 7.72 20.05
C LEU A 125 -19.98 7.82 20.77
N LEU A 126 -19.32 6.68 20.99
CA LEU A 126 -17.86 6.68 20.98
C LEU A 126 -17.49 7.36 19.66
N PRO A 127 -16.71 8.46 19.68
CA PRO A 127 -16.24 9.04 18.45
C PRO A 127 -15.41 7.94 17.78
N LEU A 128 -16.01 7.27 16.80
CA LEU A 128 -15.27 6.80 15.65
C LEU A 128 -14.68 8.10 15.10
N LEU A 129 -13.48 8.43 15.57
CA LEU A 129 -12.49 9.07 14.74
C LEU A 129 -12.57 8.29 13.43
N LEU A 130 -13.25 8.88 12.44
CA LEU A 130 -12.88 8.69 11.05
C LEU A 130 -11.45 9.19 10.98
N HIS A 131 -10.52 8.37 11.46
CA HIS A 131 -9.16 8.39 10.99
C HIS A 131 -9.33 7.95 9.54
N ASN A 132 -9.55 8.92 8.65
CA ASN A 132 -9.22 8.72 7.25
C ASN A 132 -7.74 8.35 7.29
N ASN A 133 -7.46 7.05 7.28
CA ASN A 133 -6.13 6.48 7.38
C ASN A 133 -5.45 6.63 6.01
N GLU A 134 -5.46 7.86 5.49
CA GLU A 134 -4.78 8.23 4.26
C GLU A 134 -3.30 8.02 4.50
N GLU A 135 -2.69 7.16 3.68
CA GLU A 135 -1.27 6.78 3.71
C GLU A 135 -0.34 7.95 3.38
N TYR A 136 -0.91 9.07 2.94
CA TYR A 136 -0.23 10.32 2.63
C TYR A 136 -1.00 11.47 3.27
N GLU A 137 -0.34 12.62 3.34
CA GLU A 137 -0.94 13.91 3.65
C GLU A 137 -0.75 14.87 2.48
N CYS A 138 -1.67 15.80 2.29
CA CYS A 138 -1.55 16.84 1.30
C CYS A 138 -0.79 18.03 1.88
N VAL A 139 0.39 18.31 1.32
CA VAL A 139 1.25 19.41 1.74
C VAL A 139 1.27 20.46 0.65
N ASP A 140 1.24 21.73 1.04
CA ASP A 140 1.46 22.85 0.11
C ASP A 140 2.75 22.62 -0.68
N ILE A 141 2.69 22.80 -2.01
CA ILE A 141 3.80 22.50 -2.90
C ILE A 141 5.09 23.23 -2.52
N TYR A 142 5.01 24.40 -1.88
CA TYR A 142 6.16 25.19 -1.42
C TYR A 142 6.63 24.83 0.00
N LYS A 143 5.88 24.00 0.73
CA LYS A 143 6.19 23.56 2.10
C LYS A 143 6.58 22.08 2.20
N GLN A 144 6.71 21.40 1.07
CA GLN A 144 7.11 20.00 1.03
C GLN A 144 8.53 19.78 1.61
N PRO A 145 8.85 18.56 2.10
CA PRO A 145 10.11 18.26 2.78
C PRO A 145 11.38 18.62 1.99
N ALA A 146 11.31 18.65 0.65
CA ALA A 146 12.42 18.99 -0.24
C ALA A 146 13.16 20.27 0.19
N PHE A 147 12.43 21.31 0.56
CA PHE A 147 12.98 22.65 0.82
C PHE A 147 13.59 22.83 2.21
N ASN A 148 13.52 21.80 3.05
CA ASN A 148 14.33 21.74 4.27
C ASN A 148 15.81 21.48 3.95
N ASN A 149 16.14 21.11 2.70
CA ASN A 149 17.52 21.01 2.24
C ASN A 149 18.11 22.41 2.07
N ILE A 150 19.28 22.68 2.68
CA ILE A 150 19.92 23.99 2.61
C ILE A 150 20.26 24.42 1.17
N LEU A 151 20.54 23.44 0.30
CA LEU A 151 20.84 23.68 -1.12
C LEU A 151 19.60 24.11 -1.91
N LEU A 152 18.39 23.90 -1.38
CA LEU A 152 17.12 24.09 -2.10
C LEU A 152 16.25 25.23 -1.54
N LYS A 153 16.73 26.03 -0.58
CA LYS A 153 15.92 27.09 0.08
C LYS A 153 15.28 28.09 -0.89
N ASN A 154 15.96 28.41 -2.00
CA ASN A 154 15.48 29.34 -3.03
C ASN A 154 15.22 28.63 -4.37
N HIS A 155 15.01 27.32 -4.34
CA HIS A 155 14.82 26.52 -5.55
C HIS A 155 13.52 26.91 -6.24
N GLN A 156 13.59 27.26 -7.52
CA GLN A 156 12.39 27.51 -8.32
C GLN A 156 11.77 26.19 -8.75
N ILE A 157 10.52 25.94 -8.32
CA ILE A 157 9.81 24.71 -8.66
C ILE A 157 9.59 24.62 -10.17
N GLN A 158 10.08 23.53 -10.75
CA GLN A 158 9.85 23.21 -12.14
C GLN A 158 8.61 22.30 -12.24
N MET A 159 7.48 22.84 -12.68
CA MET A 159 6.23 22.05 -12.79
C MET A 159 6.25 21.03 -13.93
N ASN A 160 7.06 21.25 -14.97
CA ASN A 160 7.19 20.35 -16.11
C ASN A 160 8.63 20.33 -16.66
N PRO A 161 9.13 19.17 -17.10
CA PRO A 161 10.43 19.08 -17.78
C PRO A 161 10.40 19.88 -19.08
N SER A 162 11.56 20.36 -19.53
CA SER A 162 11.64 21.14 -20.79
C SER A 162 11.34 20.30 -22.04
N PHE A 163 11.51 18.98 -21.93
CA PHE A 163 11.12 18.00 -22.93
C PHE A 163 10.58 16.75 -22.24
N MET A 164 9.73 16.00 -22.94
CA MET A 164 9.37 14.65 -22.53
C MET A 164 9.93 13.67 -23.54
N PRO A 165 10.75 12.69 -23.13
CA PRO A 165 11.23 11.64 -24.02
C PRO A 165 10.04 10.94 -24.70
N ARG A 166 10.15 10.65 -25.99
CA ARG A 166 9.12 9.87 -26.69
C ARG A 166 9.07 8.46 -26.12
N VAL A 167 8.15 8.22 -25.19
CA VAL A 167 7.84 6.88 -24.71
C VAL A 167 7.08 6.17 -25.83
N ILE A 168 7.65 5.09 -26.36
CA ILE A 168 7.00 4.28 -27.39
C ILE A 168 5.71 3.70 -26.77
N LYS A 169 4.55 4.06 -27.32
CA LYS A 169 3.24 3.52 -26.90
C LYS A 169 3.27 2.00 -27.01
N ARG A 170 2.95 1.29 -25.92
CA ARG A 170 3.03 -0.17 -25.85
C ARG A 170 1.72 -0.86 -26.19
N SER A 171 1.86 -2.11 -26.63
CA SER A 171 0.78 -3.07 -26.85
C SER A 171 0.03 -3.42 -25.55
N SER A 172 -1.24 -3.80 -25.69
CA SER A 172 -2.20 -4.14 -24.64
C SER A 172 -1.87 -5.33 -23.72
N GLU A 173 -0.77 -6.05 -23.96
CA GLU A 173 -0.48 -7.32 -23.27
C GLU A 173 0.12 -7.18 -21.87
N LEU A 174 0.85 -6.09 -21.59
CA LEU A 174 1.39 -5.81 -20.26
C LEU A 174 0.56 -4.70 -19.62
N LEU A 175 -0.10 -5.03 -18.50
CA LEU A 175 -1.00 -4.11 -17.82
C LEU A 175 -0.23 -3.24 -16.84
N PHE A 176 -0.46 -1.93 -16.88
CA PHE A 176 -0.01 -1.07 -15.78
C PHE A 176 -0.87 -1.32 -14.55
N SER A 177 -0.24 -1.35 -13.38
CA SER A 177 -0.97 -1.36 -12.12
C SER A 177 -1.70 -0.02 -11.97
N SER A 178 -2.96 0.01 -12.41
CA SER A 178 -3.80 1.19 -12.30
C SER A 178 -4.21 1.37 -10.84
N LYS A 179 -3.91 2.53 -10.25
CA LYS A 179 -4.41 2.89 -8.92
C LYS A 179 -5.94 3.00 -8.98
N ILE A 180 -6.62 2.58 -7.91
CA ILE A 180 -7.99 3.00 -7.61
C ILE A 180 -7.92 4.51 -7.31
N PRO A 181 -8.83 5.36 -7.85
CA PRO A 181 -8.71 6.80 -7.67
C PRO A 181 -8.93 7.16 -6.19
N SER A 182 -7.85 7.49 -5.47
CA SER A 182 -7.99 8.50 -4.43
C SER A 182 -8.11 9.84 -5.16
N GLU A 183 -8.94 10.77 -4.66
CA GLU A 183 -9.17 12.08 -5.30
C GLU A 183 -7.88 12.90 -5.48
N GLY A 184 -6.77 12.47 -4.87
CA GLY A 184 -5.49 13.15 -4.91
C GLY A 184 -5.46 14.30 -3.93
N CYS A 185 -4.49 15.19 -4.10
CA CYS A 185 -4.43 16.44 -3.38
C CYS A 185 -5.08 17.58 -4.16
N PRO A 186 -5.67 18.57 -3.45
CA PRO A 186 -6.18 19.79 -4.05
C PRO A 186 -5.11 20.55 -4.85
N MET A 187 -5.56 21.46 -5.72
CA MET A 187 -4.67 22.32 -6.49
C MET A 187 -3.73 23.10 -5.56
N GLY A 188 -2.44 23.14 -5.91
CA GLY A 188 -1.39 23.77 -5.10
C GLY A 188 -0.82 22.89 -3.99
N MET A 189 -1.33 21.66 -3.82
CA MET A 189 -0.81 20.68 -2.87
C MET A 189 -0.31 19.41 -3.55
N VAL A 190 0.58 18.71 -2.85
CA VAL A 190 1.15 17.44 -3.29
C VAL A 190 1.06 16.39 -2.18
N PRO A 191 0.83 15.11 -2.54
CA PRO A 191 0.78 14.02 -1.59
C PRO A 191 2.19 13.68 -1.11
N ILE A 192 2.38 13.70 0.21
CA ILE A 192 3.60 13.30 0.91
C ILE A 192 3.26 12.11 1.78
N GLN A 193 3.97 10.99 1.59
CA GLN A 193 3.73 9.78 2.38
C GLN A 193 3.90 10.06 3.87
N LYS A 194 2.93 9.64 4.69
CA LYS A 194 3.05 9.72 6.15
C LYS A 194 4.14 8.78 6.62
N ILE A 195 5.07 9.29 7.41
CA ILE A 195 6.14 8.51 8.01
C ILE A 195 5.52 7.73 9.18
N GLN A 196 5.55 6.40 9.12
CA GLN A 196 5.15 5.53 10.24
C GLN A 196 6.34 5.11 11.12
N VAL A 197 7.49 5.77 10.93
CA VAL A 197 8.69 5.56 11.73
C VAL A 197 8.67 6.57 12.88
N ASP A 198 8.28 6.11 14.06
CA ASP A 198 8.09 6.96 15.25
C ASP A 198 9.39 7.54 15.83
N ASN A 199 10.56 7.05 15.39
CA ASN A 199 11.84 7.40 16.01
C ASN A 199 12.91 7.86 15.01
N LEU A 200 13.53 9.02 15.30
CA LEU A 200 14.60 9.62 14.49
C LEU A 200 15.84 8.70 14.37
N THR A 201 16.07 7.84 15.37
CA THR A 201 17.13 6.83 15.36
C THR A 201 16.87 5.71 14.35
N ASP A 202 15.62 5.37 14.08
CA ASP A 202 15.26 4.41 13.05
C ASP A 202 15.46 4.99 11.64
N LEU A 203 15.13 6.27 11.41
CA LEU A 203 15.41 6.93 10.13
C LEU A 203 16.90 6.95 9.79
N ASN A 204 17.74 7.27 10.77
CA ASN A 204 19.19 7.21 10.61
C ASN A 204 19.67 5.77 10.36
N SER A 205 19.05 4.77 11.00
CA SER A 205 19.37 3.35 10.79
C SER A 205 18.94 2.85 9.41
N ILE A 206 17.81 3.34 8.89
CA ILE A 206 17.27 3.05 7.56
C ILE A 206 18.15 3.66 6.47
N SER A 207 18.65 4.89 6.63
CA SER A 207 19.66 5.42 5.71
C SER A 207 20.96 4.61 5.78
N LYS A 208 21.30 4.04 6.95
CA LYS A 208 22.41 3.06 7.04
C LYS A 208 22.14 1.72 6.36
N LEU A 209 20.89 1.35 6.06
CA LEU A 209 20.62 0.18 5.21
C LEU A 209 21.16 0.36 3.78
N HIS A 210 21.53 1.58 3.38
CA HIS A 210 22.31 1.89 2.18
C HIS A 210 23.76 2.35 2.46
N LEU A 211 24.20 2.47 3.71
CA LEU A 211 25.62 2.68 4.06
C LEU A 211 26.40 1.41 3.74
N GLY A 212 27.19 1.44 2.67
CA GLY A 212 27.90 0.29 2.13
C GLY A 212 27.85 0.36 0.61
N ASN A 213 29.00 0.17 -0.02
CA ASN A 213 29.25 0.38 -1.44
C ASN A 213 28.09 -0.10 -2.33
N ILE A 214 27.57 0.80 -3.17
CA ILE A 214 26.51 0.50 -4.15
C ILE A 214 27.09 -0.23 -5.37
N GLN A 215 28.42 -0.38 -5.46
CA GLN A 215 28.97 -1.40 -6.36
C GLN A 215 28.89 -2.79 -5.71
N PRO A 216 28.21 -3.73 -6.37
CA PRO A 216 27.90 -5.07 -5.87
C PRO A 216 29.10 -6.03 -5.81
N LEU A 217 30.30 -5.53 -6.11
CA LEU A 217 31.56 -6.30 -6.16
C LEU A 217 32.42 -6.15 -4.89
N SER A 218 31.88 -5.52 -3.85
CA SER A 218 32.59 -5.25 -2.61
C SER A 218 32.00 -6.08 -1.47
N THR A 219 32.83 -6.93 -0.86
CA THR A 219 32.60 -7.68 0.39
C THR A 219 32.33 -6.78 1.63
N ALA A 220 32.07 -5.49 1.44
CA ALA A 220 31.99 -4.48 2.49
C ALA A 220 30.57 -4.20 3.01
N ALA A 221 29.54 -4.88 2.50
CA ALA A 221 28.15 -4.69 2.92
C ALA A 221 27.48 -6.04 3.23
N PRO A 222 27.79 -6.65 4.39
CA PRO A 222 27.27 -7.96 4.74
C PRO A 222 25.73 -7.97 4.74
N GLY A 223 25.15 -9.01 4.14
CA GLY A 223 23.70 -9.22 4.09
C GLY A 223 22.94 -8.55 2.94
N ARG A 224 23.64 -7.86 2.04
CA ARG A 224 23.08 -7.36 0.77
C ARG A 224 23.37 -8.32 -0.36
N HIS A 225 22.32 -8.69 -1.10
CA HIS A 225 22.47 -9.55 -2.27
C HIS A 225 21.80 -8.95 -3.50
N PHE A 226 22.41 -9.13 -4.67
CA PHE A 226 22.05 -8.52 -5.93
C PHE A 226 21.84 -9.59 -7.01
N ALA A 227 20.86 -9.35 -7.87
CA ALA A 227 20.74 -10.03 -9.16
C ALA A 227 20.36 -8.98 -10.20
N ALA A 228 21.37 -8.50 -10.93
CA ALA A 228 21.24 -7.34 -11.81
C ALA A 228 22.10 -7.45 -13.07
N LEU A 229 21.67 -6.72 -14.10
CA LEU A 229 22.43 -6.41 -15.29
C LEU A 229 22.97 -4.98 -15.15
N TYR A 230 24.26 -4.78 -15.42
CA TYR A 230 24.86 -3.45 -15.50
C TYR A 230 25.22 -3.08 -16.93
N ILE A 231 25.25 -1.79 -17.25
CA ILE A 231 25.79 -1.23 -18.50
C ILE A 231 26.77 -0.10 -18.17
N ARG A 232 27.92 -0.07 -18.85
CA ARG A 232 28.98 0.93 -18.60
C ARG A 232 29.60 1.55 -19.84
N GLY A 233 30.25 2.71 -19.67
CA GLY A 233 31.23 3.24 -20.61
C GLY A 233 30.72 4.29 -21.60
N HIS A 234 29.45 4.71 -21.51
CA HIS A 234 28.94 5.89 -22.20
C HIS A 234 28.35 6.86 -21.19
N ILE A 235 28.17 8.12 -21.59
CA ILE A 235 27.34 9.05 -20.86
C ILE A 235 25.88 8.75 -21.22
N PHE A 236 25.07 8.51 -20.20
CA PHE A 236 23.64 8.26 -20.30
C PHE A 236 22.88 9.44 -19.71
N HIS A 237 21.88 9.94 -20.44
CA HIS A 237 20.99 10.99 -19.95
C HIS A 237 19.74 10.43 -19.26
N GLY A 238 19.68 9.12 -19.04
CA GLY A 238 18.49 8.49 -18.47
C GLY A 238 18.39 7.00 -18.75
N ALA A 239 17.38 6.38 -18.15
CA ALA A 239 17.10 4.97 -18.23
C ALA A 239 15.59 4.70 -18.04
N GLN A 240 15.11 3.61 -18.64
CA GLN A 240 13.73 3.17 -18.53
C GLN A 240 13.65 1.66 -18.70
N ALA A 241 12.76 1.02 -17.94
CA ALA A 241 12.39 -0.37 -18.15
C ALA A 241 10.98 -0.63 -17.59
N GLY A 242 10.27 -1.60 -18.15
CA GLY A 242 9.06 -2.14 -17.54
C GLY A 242 9.41 -3.23 -16.55
N ILE A 243 9.08 -3.03 -15.27
CA ILE A 243 9.42 -3.90 -14.15
C ILE A 243 8.18 -4.69 -13.75
N SER A 244 8.25 -6.02 -13.75
CA SER A 244 7.16 -6.86 -13.24
C SER A 244 6.91 -6.59 -11.76
N LEU A 245 5.64 -6.40 -11.38
CA LEU A 245 5.23 -6.15 -10.00
C LEU A 245 4.92 -7.47 -9.28
N TYR A 246 5.64 -7.75 -8.20
CA TYR A 246 5.38 -8.88 -7.32
C TYR A 246 5.38 -8.42 -5.86
N ASN A 247 4.74 -9.20 -4.97
CA ASN A 247 4.71 -8.93 -3.53
C ASN A 247 5.34 -10.11 -2.77
N PRO A 248 6.68 -10.24 -2.78
CA PRO A 248 7.35 -11.31 -2.05
C PRO A 248 7.11 -11.16 -0.53
N PRO A 249 7.03 -12.27 0.22
CA PRO A 249 6.90 -12.22 1.67
C PRO A 249 8.21 -11.70 2.29
N VAL A 250 8.14 -10.58 3.00
CA VAL A 250 9.29 -9.89 3.61
C VAL A 250 8.98 -9.56 5.06
N LYS A 251 9.90 -9.92 5.98
CA LYS A 251 9.78 -9.61 7.42
C LYS A 251 10.17 -8.16 7.74
N MET A 252 9.92 -7.72 8.97
CA MET A 252 10.14 -6.33 9.41
C MET A 252 11.55 -5.77 9.14
N ASN A 253 12.59 -6.60 9.30
CA ASN A 253 14.00 -6.22 9.11
C ASN A 253 14.59 -6.72 7.78
N GLN A 254 13.75 -7.18 6.86
CA GLN A 254 14.15 -7.61 5.53
C GLN A 254 13.71 -6.58 4.50
N VAL A 255 14.35 -6.63 3.34
CA VAL A 255 14.01 -5.79 2.20
C VAL A 255 14.09 -6.61 0.92
N SER A 256 13.13 -6.42 0.02
CA SER A 256 13.19 -6.93 -1.35
C SER A 256 12.79 -5.82 -2.31
N MET A 257 13.64 -5.53 -3.30
CA MET A 257 13.44 -4.44 -4.26
C MET A 257 13.68 -4.89 -5.69
N SER A 258 13.07 -4.17 -6.62
CA SER A 258 13.38 -4.24 -8.05
C SER A 258 13.45 -2.83 -8.61
N GLN A 259 14.62 -2.44 -9.12
CA GLN A 259 14.96 -1.05 -9.41
C GLN A 259 15.80 -0.87 -10.68
N ILE A 260 15.86 0.38 -11.12
CA ILE A 260 16.82 0.92 -12.07
C ILE A 260 17.78 1.81 -11.29
N TRP A 261 19.07 1.68 -11.52
CA TRP A 261 20.11 2.55 -10.95
C TRP A 261 20.71 3.43 -12.03
N ILE A 262 20.88 4.71 -11.71
CA ILE A 262 21.52 5.73 -12.56
C ILE A 262 22.64 6.36 -11.75
N GLU A 263 23.88 6.10 -12.17
CA GLU A 263 25.03 6.32 -11.29
C GLU A 263 26.21 6.99 -12.01
N ASN A 264 26.93 7.82 -11.26
CA ASN A 264 28.18 8.42 -11.69
C ASN A 264 29.09 8.75 -10.51
N GLY A 265 30.39 8.83 -10.77
CA GLY A 265 31.42 9.17 -9.79
C GLY A 265 32.11 7.94 -9.19
N PRO A 266 33.25 8.15 -8.52
CA PRO A 266 33.97 7.10 -7.83
C PRO A 266 33.18 6.62 -6.61
N LEU A 267 33.45 5.39 -6.15
CA LEU A 267 32.77 4.77 -5.01
C LEU A 267 32.66 5.67 -3.76
N ALA A 268 33.72 6.41 -3.46
CA ALA A 268 33.78 7.25 -2.28
C ALA A 268 32.87 8.50 -2.36
N GLU A 269 32.42 8.88 -3.55
CA GLU A 269 31.61 10.08 -3.84
C GLU A 269 30.43 9.73 -4.76
N LEU A 270 30.00 8.47 -4.75
CA LEU A 270 29.08 7.95 -5.74
C LEU A 270 27.76 8.72 -5.69
N ASN A 271 27.36 9.27 -6.84
CA ASN A 271 26.04 9.80 -7.04
C ASN A 271 25.18 8.68 -7.62
N SER A 272 24.01 8.43 -7.02
CA SER A 272 23.11 7.35 -7.42
C SER A 272 21.66 7.80 -7.28
N ILE A 273 20.86 7.56 -8.30
CA ILE A 273 19.39 7.63 -8.28
C ILE A 273 18.87 6.23 -8.58
N GLN A 274 18.02 5.71 -7.70
CA GLN A 274 17.50 4.35 -7.76
C GLN A 274 15.99 4.38 -7.70
N VAL A 275 15.30 3.78 -8.67
CA VAL A 275 13.84 3.90 -8.79
C VAL A 275 13.20 2.57 -9.16
N GLY A 276 12.02 2.27 -8.61
CA GLY A 276 11.28 1.06 -8.94
C GLY A 276 10.23 0.73 -7.89
N TRP A 277 10.21 -0.51 -7.43
CA TRP A 277 9.34 -0.94 -6.34
C TRP A 277 10.12 -1.62 -5.21
N ALA A 278 9.56 -1.55 -4.00
CA ALA A 278 10.08 -2.25 -2.83
C ALA A 278 8.96 -2.81 -1.96
N VAL A 279 9.26 -3.92 -1.29
CA VAL A 279 8.58 -4.35 -0.06
C VAL A 279 9.55 -4.07 1.09
N HIS A 280 9.22 -3.07 1.91
CA HIS A 280 10.10 -2.59 2.98
C HIS A 280 9.26 -2.23 4.23
N PRO A 281 8.93 -3.21 5.08
CA PRO A 281 7.98 -2.98 6.18
C PRO A 281 8.45 -1.94 7.20
N ARG A 282 9.76 -1.83 7.45
CA ARG A 282 10.30 -0.80 8.34
C ARG A 282 10.03 0.64 7.89
N ILE A 283 9.98 0.91 6.59
CA ILE A 283 9.69 2.27 6.05
C ILE A 283 8.19 2.47 5.90
N TYR A 284 7.48 1.43 5.46
CA TYR A 284 6.10 1.55 5.02
C TYR A 284 5.03 1.16 6.05
N GLY A 285 5.44 0.52 7.15
CA GLY A 285 4.52 0.00 8.17
C GLY A 285 3.70 -1.21 7.71
N ASP A 286 3.88 -1.68 6.48
CA ASP A 286 3.17 -2.81 5.90
C ASP A 286 4.04 -3.66 4.95
N GLN A 287 3.49 -4.78 4.49
CA GLN A 287 4.15 -5.69 3.55
C GLN A 287 3.60 -5.54 2.13
N ARG A 288 3.20 -4.33 1.73
CA ARG A 288 2.73 -4.09 0.36
C ARG A 288 3.88 -3.63 -0.54
N THR A 289 3.84 -4.08 -1.79
CA THR A 289 4.69 -3.55 -2.85
C THR A 289 4.34 -2.10 -3.13
N ARG A 290 5.33 -1.21 -2.94
CA ARG A 290 5.17 0.23 -3.09
C ARG A 290 6.17 0.81 -4.07
N ALA A 291 5.76 1.87 -4.77
CA ALA A 291 6.67 2.66 -5.59
C ALA A 291 7.74 3.27 -4.68
N THR A 292 9.01 3.15 -5.05
CA THR A 292 10.12 3.57 -4.21
C THR A 292 11.16 4.31 -5.02
N ALA A 293 11.86 5.23 -4.37
CA ALA A 293 13.12 5.75 -4.85
C ALA A 293 14.13 5.86 -3.71
N TYR A 294 15.41 5.76 -4.07
CA TYR A 294 16.53 6.11 -3.23
C TYR A 294 17.47 7.02 -4.01
N TRP A 295 18.05 8.03 -3.36
CA TRP A 295 19.10 8.83 -3.98
C TRP A 295 20.21 9.19 -3.00
N THR A 296 21.42 9.34 -3.49
CA THR A 296 22.58 9.84 -2.74
C THR A 296 23.54 10.59 -3.67
N ALA A 297 24.31 11.52 -3.11
CA ALA A 297 25.35 12.29 -3.78
C ALA A 297 26.76 11.97 -3.26
N ASP A 298 26.90 11.04 -2.31
CA ASP A 298 28.19 10.71 -1.69
C ASP A 298 28.31 9.25 -1.24
N GLY A 299 27.65 8.34 -1.95
CA GLY A 299 27.69 6.90 -1.64
C GLY A 299 27.06 6.57 -0.29
N SER A 300 25.99 7.26 0.06
CA SER A 300 25.22 7.10 1.30
C SER A 300 25.97 7.53 2.58
N LYS A 301 27.05 8.32 2.48
CA LYS A 301 27.89 8.65 3.63
C LYS A 301 27.26 9.73 4.52
N LYS A 302 26.91 10.87 3.93
CA LYS A 302 26.22 11.99 4.60
C LYS A 302 24.89 12.30 3.93
N THR A 303 24.78 12.04 2.64
CA THR A 303 23.55 12.19 1.86
C THR A 303 22.96 10.80 1.58
N GLY A 304 21.66 10.71 1.29
CA GLY A 304 21.01 9.42 1.18
C GLY A 304 19.57 9.52 1.61
N CYS A 305 18.63 9.24 0.71
CA CYS A 305 17.24 9.38 1.06
C CYS A 305 16.31 8.43 0.33
N TYR A 306 15.49 7.74 1.10
CA TYR A 306 14.32 7.04 0.58
C TYR A 306 13.15 8.00 0.40
N ASN A 307 12.53 7.94 -0.78
CA ASN A 307 11.34 8.70 -1.13
C ASN A 307 11.48 10.19 -0.73
N VAL A 308 10.63 10.62 0.20
CA VAL A 308 10.56 11.97 0.76
C VAL A 308 10.79 11.97 2.28
N LEU A 309 11.38 10.90 2.84
CA LEU A 309 11.69 10.81 4.28
C LEU A 309 12.71 11.86 4.75
N CYS A 310 13.43 12.42 3.80
CA CYS A 310 14.47 13.42 4.00
C CYS A 310 14.47 14.41 2.82
N PRO A 311 15.08 15.59 3.01
CA PRO A 311 14.98 16.68 2.03
C PRO A 311 15.79 16.43 0.75
N GLY A 312 15.14 16.52 -0.42
CA GLY A 312 15.84 16.63 -1.71
C GLY A 312 14.97 16.35 -2.95
N PHE A 313 14.07 15.38 -2.87
CA PHE A 313 13.15 15.10 -3.98
C PHE A 313 11.99 16.10 -4.00
N VAL A 314 11.78 16.79 -5.12
CA VAL A 314 10.66 17.72 -5.31
C VAL A 314 9.50 16.98 -5.97
N GLN A 315 8.46 16.71 -5.19
CA GLN A 315 7.18 16.15 -5.63
C GLN A 315 6.35 17.26 -6.31
N VAL A 316 5.80 16.96 -7.50
CA VAL A 316 4.96 17.92 -8.25
C VAL A 316 3.60 17.36 -8.65
N HIS A 317 3.46 16.04 -8.74
CA HIS A 317 2.20 15.42 -9.16
C HIS A 317 1.20 15.36 -8.00
N PRO A 318 -0.07 15.79 -8.18
CA PRO A 318 -1.05 15.87 -7.09
C PRO A 318 -1.64 14.51 -6.65
N GLN A 319 -1.44 13.46 -7.45
CA GLN A 319 -2.00 12.10 -7.18
C GLN A 319 -0.96 10.99 -7.03
N TYR A 320 0.03 10.93 -7.92
CA TYR A 320 1.04 9.88 -7.96
C TYR A 320 2.25 10.30 -7.15
N HIS A 321 2.67 9.51 -6.19
CA HIS A 321 3.81 9.83 -5.32
C HIS A 321 4.67 8.61 -5.01
N LEU A 322 5.90 8.88 -4.60
CA LEU A 322 6.76 7.87 -4.01
C LEU A 322 6.16 7.36 -2.70
N GLY A 323 6.30 6.07 -2.44
CA GLY A 323 5.71 5.37 -1.32
C GLY A 323 4.30 4.86 -1.55
N GLN A 324 3.62 5.21 -2.65
CA GLN A 324 2.27 4.72 -2.93
C GLN A 324 2.24 3.19 -3.15
N ALA A 325 1.20 2.51 -2.65
CA ALA A 325 0.99 1.09 -2.90
C ALA A 325 0.47 0.83 -4.32
N TYR A 326 0.94 -0.25 -4.93
CA TYR A 326 0.37 -0.74 -6.19
C TYR A 326 -0.93 -1.50 -5.94
N GLY A 327 -1.98 -1.18 -6.71
CA GLY A 327 -3.31 -1.78 -6.53
C GLY A 327 -3.42 -3.20 -7.09
N ALA A 328 -2.70 -3.48 -8.19
CA ALA A 328 -2.62 -4.80 -8.81
C ALA A 328 -1.18 -5.30 -8.83
N ILE A 329 -1.02 -6.61 -8.58
CA ILE A 329 0.26 -7.32 -8.52
C ILE A 329 0.20 -8.51 -9.49
N SER A 330 1.32 -8.89 -10.09
CA SER A 330 1.41 -10.04 -11.00
C SER A 330 1.19 -11.38 -10.28
N VAL A 331 0.65 -12.34 -11.03
CA VAL A 331 0.48 -13.72 -10.57
C VAL A 331 1.21 -14.66 -11.52
N ILE A 332 2.00 -15.58 -10.98
CA ILE A 332 2.75 -16.55 -11.78
C ILE A 332 1.78 -17.39 -12.64
N GLY A 333 2.03 -17.46 -13.95
CA GLY A 333 1.13 -18.15 -14.89
C GLY A 333 -0.20 -17.43 -15.16
N GLY A 334 -0.43 -16.26 -14.57
CA GLY A 334 -1.63 -15.44 -14.74
C GLY A 334 -1.31 -14.04 -15.27
N ASN A 335 -2.18 -13.08 -14.93
CA ASN A 335 -2.03 -11.69 -15.34
C ASN A 335 -0.72 -11.11 -14.82
N GLN A 336 0.00 -10.44 -15.73
CA GLN A 336 1.25 -9.74 -15.44
C GLN A 336 0.99 -8.23 -15.39
N TYR A 337 1.39 -7.63 -14.28
CA TYR A 337 1.34 -6.18 -14.08
C TYR A 337 2.75 -5.63 -14.01
N ILE A 338 2.97 -4.48 -14.63
CA ILE A 338 4.25 -3.79 -14.62
C ILE A 338 4.12 -2.37 -14.06
N THR A 339 5.24 -1.86 -13.57
CA THR A 339 5.51 -0.43 -13.45
C THR A 339 6.62 -0.06 -14.45
N GLN A 340 6.62 1.15 -14.99
CA GLN A 340 7.64 1.62 -15.93
C GLN A 340 8.20 2.96 -15.46
N PRO A 341 9.17 2.95 -14.53
CA PRO A 341 9.92 4.15 -14.21
C PRO A 341 10.77 4.58 -15.41
N LEU A 342 10.78 5.89 -15.65
CA LEU A 342 11.67 6.61 -16.54
C LEU A 342 12.33 7.70 -15.71
N VAL A 343 13.67 7.66 -15.65
CA VAL A 343 14.45 8.76 -15.09
C VAL A 343 15.33 9.35 -16.16
N PHE A 344 15.32 10.68 -16.27
CA PHE A 344 16.03 11.39 -17.33
C PHE A 344 16.51 12.77 -16.90
N LEU A 345 17.63 13.20 -17.47
CA LEU A 345 18.23 14.50 -17.28
C LEU A 345 17.54 15.52 -18.20
N ASP A 346 16.90 16.52 -17.61
CA ASP A 346 16.44 17.69 -18.34
C ASP A 346 17.59 18.67 -18.53
N LYS A 347 18.28 18.60 -19.67
CA LYS A 347 19.48 19.43 -19.95
C LYS A 347 19.27 20.93 -19.81
N LYS A 348 18.04 21.45 -19.99
CA LYS A 348 17.79 22.89 -19.88
C LYS A 348 17.84 23.36 -18.43
N SER A 349 17.31 22.58 -17.50
CA SER A 349 17.30 22.91 -16.07
C SER A 349 18.51 22.31 -15.32
N GLY A 350 18.99 21.15 -15.79
CA GLY A 350 19.93 20.25 -15.12
C GLY A 350 19.26 19.26 -14.18
N ASN A 351 17.93 19.29 -14.04
CA ASN A 351 17.21 18.47 -13.08
C ASN A 351 17.02 17.04 -13.59
N TRP A 352 17.12 16.06 -12.70
CA TRP A 352 16.80 14.67 -12.99
C TRP A 352 15.32 14.39 -12.71
N TRP A 353 14.54 14.18 -13.76
CA TRP A 353 13.11 13.95 -13.67
C TRP A 353 12.77 12.48 -13.50
N LEU A 354 11.76 12.21 -12.68
CA LEU A 354 11.12 10.91 -12.53
C LEU A 354 9.72 10.95 -13.14
N ALA A 355 9.47 10.03 -14.06
CA ALA A 355 8.15 9.69 -14.53
C ALA A 355 7.85 8.20 -14.31
N PHE A 356 6.59 7.86 -14.05
CA PHE A 356 6.09 6.48 -14.06
C PHE A 356 5.11 6.29 -15.20
N ASP A 357 4.82 5.03 -15.53
CA ASP A 357 3.61 4.53 -16.19
C ASP A 357 2.93 5.53 -17.15
N ASN A 358 3.18 5.38 -18.46
CA ASN A 358 2.68 6.31 -19.48
C ASN A 358 3.18 7.76 -19.36
N GLY A 359 4.32 7.98 -18.71
CA GLY A 359 4.98 9.29 -18.68
C GLY A 359 4.38 10.26 -17.67
N ILE A 360 3.72 9.75 -16.62
CA ILE A 360 3.23 10.52 -15.48
C ILE A 360 4.44 11.08 -14.73
N LYS A 361 4.65 12.39 -14.86
CA LYS A 361 5.75 13.13 -14.22
C LYS A 361 5.48 13.29 -12.73
N VAL A 362 6.18 12.55 -11.88
CA VAL A 362 5.95 12.54 -10.43
C VAL A 362 6.69 13.68 -9.73
N GLY A 363 7.93 13.93 -10.13
CA GLY A 363 8.81 14.88 -9.48
C GLY A 363 10.22 14.81 -10.05
N TYR A 364 11.16 15.47 -9.39
CA TYR A 364 12.54 15.53 -9.84
C TYR A 364 13.52 15.73 -8.68
N TRP A 365 14.78 15.40 -8.94
CA TRP A 365 15.92 15.77 -8.10
C TRP A 365 16.62 16.99 -8.72
N PRO A 366 16.71 18.12 -8.00
CA PRO A 366 17.42 19.30 -8.46
C PRO A 366 18.91 19.03 -8.69
N LYS A 367 19.52 19.70 -9.68
CA LYS A 367 20.94 19.55 -10.01
C LYS A 367 21.88 19.89 -8.84
N GLU A 368 21.43 20.78 -7.95
CA GLU A 368 22.18 21.26 -6.79
C GLU A 368 22.55 20.12 -5.83
N LEU A 369 21.78 19.02 -5.86
CA LEU A 369 22.04 17.85 -5.03
C LEU A 369 23.25 17.04 -5.48
N PHE A 370 23.61 17.07 -6.77
CA PHE A 370 24.55 16.14 -7.36
C PHE A 370 25.87 16.81 -7.74
N THR A 371 26.96 16.08 -7.53
CA THR A 371 28.33 16.46 -7.92
C THR A 371 28.74 15.81 -9.23
N HIS A 372 28.44 14.52 -9.41
CA HIS A 372 28.89 13.70 -10.54
C HIS A 372 27.78 13.42 -11.57
N LEU A 373 26.50 13.52 -11.21
CA LEU A 373 25.39 13.30 -12.16
C LEU A 373 25.02 14.56 -13.01
N LYS A 374 25.81 15.64 -12.93
CA LYS A 374 25.50 16.90 -13.64
C LYS A 374 25.48 16.78 -15.16
N GLU A 375 26.44 16.03 -15.70
CA GLU A 375 26.65 15.81 -17.14
C GLU A 375 25.95 14.53 -17.65
N GLY A 376 25.35 13.75 -16.75
CA GLY A 376 24.80 12.43 -17.06
C GLY A 376 25.39 11.33 -16.18
N ALA A 377 24.90 10.11 -16.40
CA ALA A 377 25.38 8.89 -15.73
C ALA A 377 26.43 8.16 -16.56
N THR A 378 27.31 7.40 -15.92
CA THR A 378 28.32 6.56 -16.61
C THR A 378 28.10 5.07 -16.36
N TYR A 379 27.18 4.75 -15.44
CA TYR A 379 26.84 3.40 -15.05
C TYR A 379 25.33 3.29 -14.83
N LEU A 380 24.73 2.27 -15.45
CA LEU A 380 23.32 1.93 -15.29
C LEU A 380 23.20 0.52 -14.75
N GLN A 381 22.22 0.26 -13.91
CA GLN A 381 21.86 -1.11 -13.50
C GLN A 381 20.35 -1.34 -13.61
N TYR A 382 19.96 -2.59 -13.87
CA TYR A 382 18.58 -3.06 -13.86
C TYR A 382 18.55 -4.39 -13.11
N GLY A 383 17.67 -4.56 -12.14
CA GLY A 383 17.67 -5.78 -11.34
C GLY A 383 17.00 -5.66 -9.99
N GLY A 384 17.23 -6.67 -9.17
CA GLY A 384 16.77 -6.70 -7.80
C GLY A 384 17.91 -6.73 -6.81
N TRP A 385 17.60 -6.29 -5.59
CA TRP A 385 18.46 -6.52 -4.45
C TRP A 385 17.63 -6.82 -3.20
N THR A 386 18.26 -7.50 -2.25
CA THR A 386 17.65 -7.85 -0.97
C THR A 386 18.55 -7.47 0.18
N PHE A 387 17.94 -7.25 1.34
CA PHE A 387 18.63 -7.16 2.62
C PHE A 387 18.13 -8.27 3.54
N ASN A 388 19.05 -9.03 4.11
CA ASN A 388 18.73 -10.11 5.04
C ASN A 388 18.32 -9.57 6.42
N SER A 389 17.63 -10.41 7.20
CA SER A 389 17.36 -10.09 8.60
C SER A 389 18.61 -10.36 9.47
N PRO A 390 18.66 -9.84 10.71
CA PRO A 390 19.75 -10.11 11.65
C PRO A 390 19.98 -11.60 11.97
N ASP A 391 19.01 -12.47 11.69
CA ASP A 391 19.12 -13.93 11.78
C ASP A 391 19.90 -14.56 10.60
N GLY A 392 20.37 -13.75 9.65
CA GLY A 392 21.13 -14.17 8.48
C GLY A 392 20.27 -14.74 7.34
N VAL A 393 18.94 -14.65 7.44
CA VAL A 393 18.03 -15.17 6.41
C VAL A 393 17.66 -14.08 5.42
N SER A 394 17.96 -14.31 4.14
CA SER A 394 17.63 -13.39 3.06
C SER A 394 16.21 -13.69 2.51
N PRO A 395 15.40 -12.65 2.22
CA PRO A 395 14.03 -12.83 1.73
C PRO A 395 13.99 -13.25 0.26
N PRO A 396 12.84 -13.72 -0.27
CA PRO A 396 12.69 -13.92 -1.70
C PRO A 396 12.92 -12.62 -2.50
N MET A 397 13.61 -12.71 -3.63
CA MET A 397 13.80 -11.61 -4.58
C MET A 397 12.80 -11.73 -5.72
N GLY A 398 12.16 -10.61 -6.08
CA GLY A 398 11.16 -10.59 -7.14
C GLY A 398 9.94 -11.46 -6.78
N ASN A 399 9.71 -12.54 -7.52
CA ASN A 399 8.64 -13.49 -7.27
C ASN A 399 9.12 -14.76 -6.52
N GLY A 400 10.37 -14.78 -6.08
CA GLY A 400 10.96 -15.91 -5.36
C GLY A 400 11.41 -17.09 -6.22
N ARG A 401 11.38 -16.96 -7.56
CA ARG A 401 11.85 -18.01 -8.49
C ARG A 401 13.12 -17.60 -9.21
N PHE A 402 13.95 -18.60 -9.48
CA PHE A 402 15.09 -18.44 -10.37
C PHE A 402 14.61 -18.28 -11.82
N PRO A 403 15.35 -17.53 -12.65
CA PRO A 403 15.24 -17.60 -14.10
C PRO A 403 15.28 -19.05 -14.61
N ASP A 404 14.21 -19.48 -15.28
CA ASP A 404 13.99 -20.87 -15.71
C ASP A 404 13.83 -21.00 -17.24
N GLY A 405 14.15 -19.94 -17.98
CA GLY A 405 13.97 -19.89 -19.43
C GLY A 405 12.64 -19.27 -19.89
N TYR A 406 11.70 -18.98 -18.98
CA TYR A 406 10.40 -18.41 -19.31
C TYR A 406 10.14 -17.12 -18.52
N PHE A 407 10.11 -15.98 -19.22
CA PHE A 407 10.00 -14.66 -18.55
C PHE A 407 8.72 -14.46 -17.72
N ARG A 408 7.65 -15.22 -17.97
CA ARG A 408 6.40 -15.17 -17.18
C ARG A 408 6.46 -15.99 -15.87
N ASN A 409 7.47 -16.85 -15.72
CA ASN A 409 7.64 -17.67 -14.53
C ASN A 409 8.54 -17.02 -13.48
N SER A 410 9.32 -16.01 -13.86
CA SER A 410 10.25 -15.26 -13.01
C SER A 410 9.87 -13.79 -12.97
N SER A 411 10.47 -13.02 -12.06
CA SER A 411 10.43 -11.56 -12.20
C SER A 411 11.26 -11.13 -13.39
N PHE A 412 10.84 -10.05 -14.06
CA PHE A 412 11.48 -9.58 -15.27
C PHE A 412 11.55 -8.06 -15.36
N PHE A 413 12.55 -7.61 -16.09
CA PHE A 413 12.58 -6.30 -16.71
C PHE A 413 12.36 -6.47 -18.20
N SER A 414 11.42 -5.72 -18.76
CA SER A 414 11.14 -5.62 -20.18
C SER A 414 11.63 -4.28 -20.70
N GLN A 415 12.01 -4.24 -21.97
CA GLN A 415 12.33 -3.03 -22.71
C GLN A 415 13.38 -2.22 -21.96
N LEU A 416 14.52 -2.86 -21.71
CA LEU A 416 15.70 -2.25 -21.16
C LEU A 416 16.16 -1.16 -22.13
N LYS A 417 15.88 0.10 -21.79
CA LYS A 417 16.21 1.27 -22.60
C LYS A 417 17.14 2.21 -21.83
N MET A 418 18.16 2.71 -22.51
CA MET A 418 18.98 3.81 -22.05
C MET A 418 18.69 5.06 -22.87
N MET A 419 18.90 6.23 -22.29
CA MET A 419 18.84 7.49 -23.01
C MET A 419 20.25 7.93 -23.38
N ASN A 420 20.48 8.12 -24.67
CA ASN A 420 21.76 8.60 -25.18
C ASN A 420 21.90 10.12 -25.01
N THR A 421 23.06 10.66 -25.40
CA THR A 421 23.37 12.09 -25.28
C THR A 421 22.51 13.00 -26.18
N SER A 422 21.87 12.41 -27.20
CA SER A 422 20.88 13.06 -28.08
C SER A 422 19.45 13.02 -27.52
N ASP A 423 19.28 12.61 -26.26
CA ASP A 423 18.01 12.50 -25.54
C ASP A 423 17.00 11.52 -26.17
N VAL A 424 17.52 10.52 -26.89
CA VAL A 424 16.72 9.47 -27.52
C VAL A 424 16.79 8.21 -26.66
N LEU A 425 15.61 7.65 -26.33
CA LEU A 425 15.51 6.33 -25.72
C LEU A 425 15.85 5.26 -26.76
N VAL A 426 16.92 4.53 -26.50
CA VAL A 426 17.42 3.43 -27.34
C VAL A 426 17.55 2.16 -26.51
N ASP A 427 17.57 1.02 -27.17
CA ASP A 427 17.90 -0.25 -26.52
C ASP A 427 19.31 -0.20 -25.90
N ILE A 428 19.49 -0.90 -24.78
CA ILE A 428 20.80 -1.02 -24.12
C ILE A 428 21.85 -1.66 -25.06
N ASP A 429 23.12 -1.33 -24.86
CA ASP A 429 24.24 -1.90 -25.62
C ASP A 429 24.73 -3.22 -25.00
N ASP A 430 24.57 -4.33 -25.73
CA ASP A 430 24.95 -5.67 -25.27
C ASP A 430 26.45 -5.78 -24.99
N LYS A 431 27.28 -5.13 -25.82
CA LYS A 431 28.75 -5.22 -25.72
C LYS A 431 29.30 -4.57 -24.46
N ARG A 432 28.50 -3.72 -23.84
CA ARG A 432 28.83 -2.95 -22.63
C ARG A 432 28.05 -3.40 -21.42
N SER A 433 27.24 -4.44 -21.59
CA SER A 433 26.44 -5.04 -20.54
C SER A 433 27.22 -6.14 -19.82
N GLY A 434 26.88 -6.38 -18.56
CA GLY A 434 27.46 -7.47 -17.79
C GLY A 434 26.59 -7.86 -16.60
N LYS A 435 26.87 -9.04 -16.07
CA LYS A 435 26.12 -9.64 -14.96
C LYS A 435 26.65 -9.22 -13.61
N VAL A 436 25.73 -8.99 -12.68
CA VAL A 436 25.97 -8.84 -11.25
C VAL A 436 25.13 -9.87 -10.50
N VAL A 437 25.80 -10.88 -9.93
CA VAL A 437 25.21 -11.79 -8.95
C VAL A 437 26.29 -12.13 -7.93
N ASP A 438 26.03 -11.85 -6.66
CA ASP A 438 26.94 -12.13 -5.55
C ASP A 438 26.69 -13.51 -4.92
N SER A 439 25.42 -13.95 -4.87
CA SER A 439 25.02 -15.25 -4.30
C SER A 439 24.19 -16.09 -5.30
N PRO A 440 24.85 -16.75 -6.28
CA PRO A 440 24.16 -17.50 -7.33
C PRO A 440 23.28 -18.66 -6.85
N SER A 441 23.57 -19.21 -5.67
CA SER A 441 22.77 -20.27 -5.03
C SER A 441 21.45 -19.76 -4.45
N CYS A 442 21.33 -18.45 -4.22
CA CYS A 442 20.14 -17.82 -3.68
C CYS A 442 19.35 -17.01 -4.71
N TYR A 443 20.07 -16.28 -5.55
CA TYR A 443 19.50 -15.40 -6.56
C TYR A 443 20.27 -15.54 -7.85
N ASN A 444 19.59 -15.36 -8.97
CA ASN A 444 20.24 -15.36 -10.26
C ASN A 444 19.54 -14.38 -11.19
N GLU A 445 20.26 -13.99 -12.23
CA GLU A 445 19.71 -13.25 -13.36
C GLU A 445 20.02 -13.97 -14.67
N HIS A 446 19.19 -13.73 -15.65
CA HIS A 446 19.42 -14.14 -17.03
C HIS A 446 19.01 -13.02 -17.96
N TYR A 447 19.98 -12.48 -18.68
CA TYR A 447 19.78 -11.50 -19.73
C TYR A 447 19.29 -12.19 -21.01
N TRP A 448 18.23 -11.62 -21.58
CA TRP A 448 17.69 -12.01 -22.86
C TRP A 448 17.96 -10.88 -23.85
N GLU A 449 18.39 -11.24 -25.06
CA GLU A 449 18.46 -10.28 -26.16
C GLU A 449 17.04 -9.79 -26.54
N TYR A 450 16.85 -9.31 -27.77
CA TYR A 450 15.55 -8.81 -28.20
C TYR A 450 14.50 -9.92 -28.29
N GLN A 451 13.47 -9.86 -27.44
CA GLN A 451 12.36 -10.81 -27.35
C GLN A 451 11.04 -10.21 -27.90
N GLY A 452 11.08 -9.70 -29.13
CA GLY A 452 9.91 -9.13 -29.79
C GLY A 452 9.50 -7.73 -29.29
N SER A 453 8.47 -7.16 -29.90
CA SER A 453 8.08 -5.76 -29.68
C SER A 453 7.50 -5.47 -28.31
N VAL A 454 6.95 -6.48 -27.61
CA VAL A 454 6.37 -6.34 -26.27
C VAL A 454 7.48 -6.32 -25.21
N MET A 455 8.34 -7.33 -25.20
CA MET A 455 9.40 -7.47 -24.21
C MET A 455 10.65 -6.68 -24.53
N GLY A 456 10.93 -6.38 -25.81
CA GLY A 456 12.18 -5.72 -26.23
C GLY A 456 13.41 -6.49 -25.76
N LYS A 457 14.53 -5.79 -25.53
CA LYS A 457 15.61 -6.36 -24.72
C LYS A 457 15.13 -6.51 -23.29
N CYS A 458 15.29 -7.70 -22.70
CA CYS A 458 14.72 -8.00 -21.39
C CYS A 458 15.68 -8.82 -20.53
N MET A 459 15.39 -8.92 -19.24
CA MET A 459 16.10 -9.80 -18.33
C MET A 459 15.12 -10.41 -17.35
N THR A 460 15.42 -11.61 -16.89
CA THR A 460 14.72 -12.25 -15.77
C THR A 460 15.65 -12.32 -14.58
N PHE A 461 15.10 -12.17 -13.38
CA PHE A 461 15.88 -12.21 -12.14
C PHE A 461 15.01 -12.72 -11.00
N GLY A 462 15.66 -13.17 -9.93
CA GLY A 462 15.00 -13.55 -8.70
C GLY A 462 15.62 -14.78 -8.05
N GLY A 463 14.93 -15.27 -7.03
CA GLY A 463 15.30 -16.49 -6.31
C GLY A 463 14.67 -16.55 -4.91
N PRO A 464 14.63 -17.73 -4.30
CA PRO A 464 13.87 -17.98 -3.08
C PRO A 464 14.48 -17.32 -1.82
N GLY A 465 15.73 -16.86 -1.88
CA GLY A 465 16.48 -16.42 -0.70
C GLY A 465 16.92 -17.59 0.18
N GLY A 466 17.03 -17.38 1.48
CA GLY A 466 17.54 -18.36 2.44
C GLY A 466 18.89 -17.96 3.03
N LYS A 467 19.82 -18.91 3.17
CA LYS A 467 21.17 -18.66 3.70
C LYS A 467 22.11 -18.28 2.57
N CYS A 468 22.16 -17.00 2.25
CA CYS A 468 22.84 -16.50 1.04
C CYS A 468 24.29 -16.07 1.26
N GLY A 469 24.80 -16.26 2.47
CA GLY A 469 26.15 -15.86 2.86
C GLY A 469 26.18 -14.48 3.51
N ILE A 470 27.40 -13.99 3.72
CA ILE A 470 27.70 -12.68 4.29
C ILE A 470 27.91 -11.70 3.14
#